data_AF-A0A845ZC26-F1
#
_entry.id   AF-A0A845ZC26-F1
#
_cell.length_a   1.000
_cell.length_b   1.000
_cell.length_c   1.000
_cell.angle_alpha   90.00
_cell.angle_beta   90.00
_cell.angle_gamma   90.00
#
_symmetry.space_group_name_H-M   'P 1'
#
loop_
_entity.id
_entity.type
_entity.pdbx_description
1 polymer ?
#
loop_
_entity_poly.entity_id
_entity_poly.type
_entity_poly.pdbx_seq_one_letter_code
_entity_poly.pdbx_strand_id
1 'polypeptide(L)'
;MDDDNLEIPNISMERNKSSISLSVNREAFTEFVVSLLGKPESVEGYIEGAFEIDFGGFEQLNYIIDDRITKQNQSVLVEFRAKLFFNDNSSLSFSGVKSFQEYKERRNLICTGFIFTWVYLVEFHDKKVPEKQEISVFSVEEGTPSSAKSESKKEKSISQIFDVGFADQIPKISYSIRCTNQGWGIEISELVRNCIKGFVKTDVPFAGFRRKVIEILEEFPLSFFYLLLFLVLPFIDSKDNSTSCLNLSDKISQFLGDNISVGEKVDFLIKFVNACDPKTSETKDSINFFFLIGIIFTLIVLTFVLLMLIIWLIKLPTYRFLLFTEASEKERDQYFRRVSSRRNFWWIVVVAGFIVGVSASIFSSYLLEWLGNIFS
;
A
#
# COMPACT_ATOMS: atom_id res chain seq x y z
N MET A 1 35.34 -57.22 41.86
CA MET A 1 34.92 -56.10 41.00
C MET A 1 33.60 -56.58 40.45
N ASP A 2 32.56 -56.33 41.23
CA ASP A 2 31.25 -56.95 41.07
C ASP A 2 30.39 -56.06 40.18
N ASP A 3 29.80 -56.69 39.17
CA ASP A 3 28.83 -56.11 38.24
C ASP A 3 27.52 -55.83 38.97
N ASP A 4 27.26 -54.57 39.29
CA ASP A 4 25.97 -54.08 39.77
C ASP A 4 24.94 -54.10 38.63
N ASN A 5 24.30 -55.25 38.45
CA ASN A 5 23.05 -55.38 37.71
C ASN A 5 21.93 -54.64 38.46
N LEU A 6 21.74 -53.36 38.13
CA LEU A 6 20.55 -52.60 38.50
C LEU A 6 19.34 -53.12 37.71
N GLU A 7 18.67 -54.13 38.27
CA GLU A 7 17.32 -54.52 37.87
C GLU A 7 16.36 -53.35 38.16
N ILE A 8 15.83 -52.75 37.10
CA ILE A 8 14.79 -51.72 37.20
C ILE A 8 13.53 -52.40 37.77
N PRO A 9 12.98 -51.93 38.89
CA PRO A 9 11.78 -52.53 39.48
C PRO A 9 10.61 -52.42 38.50
N ASN A 10 9.93 -53.55 38.31
CA ASN A 10 8.76 -53.66 37.46
C ASN A 10 7.59 -52.92 38.14
N ILE A 11 7.39 -51.65 37.78
CA ILE A 11 6.26 -50.85 38.25
C ILE A 11 5.00 -51.41 37.57
N SER A 12 4.20 -52.19 38.31
CA SER A 12 2.89 -52.63 37.86
C SER A 12 1.96 -51.41 37.76
N MET A 13 1.82 -50.85 36.55
CA MET A 13 0.77 -49.90 36.25
C MET A 13 -0.59 -50.59 36.39
N GLU A 14 -1.33 -50.22 37.44
CA GLU A 14 -2.75 -50.50 37.56
C GLU A 14 -3.47 -49.90 36.32
N ARG A 15 -3.92 -50.77 35.41
CA ARG A 15 -4.61 -50.38 34.17
C ARG A 15 -5.93 -49.71 34.51
N ASN A 16 -5.94 -48.38 34.48
CA ASN A 16 -7.17 -47.63 34.19
C ASN A 16 -7.70 -48.08 32.81
N LYS A 17 -8.96 -48.54 32.78
CA LYS A 17 -9.70 -49.15 31.65
C LYS A 17 -10.00 -48.19 30.49
N SER A 18 -9.04 -47.37 30.07
CA SER A 18 -9.15 -46.53 28.87
C SER A 18 -7.87 -46.52 28.05
N SER A 19 -7.03 -47.56 28.15
CA SER A 19 -5.93 -47.76 27.21
C SER A 19 -6.47 -48.37 25.92
N ILE A 20 -6.60 -47.56 24.88
CA ILE A 20 -6.80 -48.06 23.51
C ILE A 20 -5.45 -48.64 23.07
N SER A 21 -5.31 -49.97 23.06
CA SER A 21 -4.15 -50.62 22.45
C SER A 21 -4.42 -50.78 20.96
N LEU A 22 -3.82 -49.92 20.14
CA LEU A 22 -3.78 -50.11 18.71
C LEU A 22 -2.70 -51.15 18.40
N SER A 23 -3.11 -52.29 17.85
CA SER A 23 -2.22 -53.34 17.35
C SER A 23 -1.55 -52.87 16.05
N VAL A 24 -0.51 -52.04 16.16
CA VAL A 24 0.23 -51.54 15.00
C VAL A 24 1.50 -52.37 14.81
N ASN A 25 1.79 -52.81 13.59
CA ASN A 25 3.08 -53.39 13.26
C ASN A 25 4.19 -52.38 13.62
N ARG A 26 5.19 -52.81 14.39
CA ARG A 26 6.32 -51.98 14.84
C ARG A 26 7.05 -51.30 13.67
N GLU A 27 7.19 -51.98 12.54
CA GLU A 27 7.81 -51.44 11.32
C GLU A 27 6.99 -50.28 10.76
N ALA A 28 5.68 -50.50 10.59
CA ALA A 28 4.75 -49.49 10.09
C ALA A 28 4.65 -48.28 11.04
N PHE A 29 4.69 -48.51 12.36
CA PHE A 29 4.70 -47.42 13.33
C PHE A 29 6.01 -46.62 13.30
N THR A 30 7.15 -47.31 13.16
CA THR A 30 8.46 -46.64 13.05
C THR A 30 8.52 -45.81 11.78
N GLU A 31 8.07 -46.35 10.65
CA GLU A 31 8.01 -45.63 9.37
C GLU A 31 7.05 -44.44 9.43
N PHE A 32 5.91 -44.57 10.11
CA PHE A 32 5.00 -43.45 10.39
C PHE A 32 5.64 -42.36 11.27
N VAL A 33 6.34 -42.73 12.35
CA VAL A 33 7.04 -41.75 13.20
C VAL A 33 8.15 -41.07 12.41
N VAL A 34 8.87 -41.81 11.55
CA VAL A 34 9.89 -41.23 10.66
C VAL A 34 9.26 -40.33 9.60
N SER A 35 8.09 -40.64 9.05
CA SER A 35 7.39 -39.78 8.09
C SER A 35 6.89 -38.49 8.76
N LEU A 36 6.47 -38.55 10.03
CA LEU A 36 6.19 -37.36 10.85
C LEU A 36 7.45 -36.52 11.13
N LEU A 37 8.63 -37.15 11.15
CA LEU A 37 9.94 -36.52 11.34
C LEU A 37 10.63 -36.14 10.01
N GLY A 38 10.04 -36.48 8.86
CA GLY A 38 10.49 -36.00 7.57
C GLY A 38 10.58 -34.48 7.59
N LYS A 39 11.47 -33.87 6.80
CA LYS A 39 11.55 -32.41 6.71
C LYS A 39 10.38 -31.93 5.85
N PRO A 40 9.27 -31.40 6.41
CA PRO A 40 8.24 -30.84 5.57
C PRO A 40 8.80 -29.62 4.85
N GLU A 41 8.57 -29.54 3.55
CA GLU A 41 8.79 -28.33 2.78
C GLU A 41 7.54 -27.45 2.87
N SER A 42 7.72 -26.13 2.76
CA SER A 42 6.62 -25.16 2.79
C SER A 42 6.60 -24.41 1.46
N VAL A 43 5.47 -24.46 0.76
CA VAL A 43 5.19 -23.61 -0.39
C VAL A 43 4.29 -22.49 0.07
N GLU A 44 4.79 -21.26 0.04
CA GLU A 44 4.10 -20.07 0.55
C GLU A 44 3.90 -19.04 -0.56
N GLY A 45 2.79 -18.32 -0.47
CA GLY A 45 2.49 -17.25 -1.40
C GLY A 45 1.38 -16.36 -0.87
N TYR A 46 1.14 -15.27 -1.57
CA TYR A 46 0.07 -14.34 -1.26
C TYR A 46 -0.48 -13.70 -2.51
N ILE A 47 -1.70 -13.18 -2.41
CA ILE A 47 -2.32 -12.35 -3.43
C ILE A 47 -2.75 -11.05 -2.77
N GLU A 48 -2.27 -9.94 -3.32
CA GLU A 48 -2.64 -8.58 -2.92
C GLU A 48 -3.86 -8.09 -3.70
N GLY A 49 -4.73 -7.35 -3.03
CA GLY A 49 -5.84 -6.64 -3.65
C GLY A 49 -7.04 -6.55 -2.73
N ALA A 50 -8.00 -5.71 -3.11
CA ALA A 50 -9.30 -5.68 -2.43
C ALA A 50 -10.02 -7.01 -2.69
N PHE A 51 -10.55 -7.61 -1.64
CA PHE A 51 -11.21 -8.91 -1.75
C PHE A 51 -12.46 -8.97 -0.88
N GLU A 52 -13.36 -9.86 -1.31
CA GLU A 52 -14.59 -10.20 -0.61
C GLU A 52 -14.66 -11.72 -0.55
N ILE A 53 -14.78 -12.26 0.65
CA ILE A 53 -14.98 -13.69 0.87
C ILE A 53 -16.17 -13.88 1.80
N ASP A 54 -17.12 -14.68 1.35
CA ASP A 54 -18.30 -15.11 2.08
C ASP A 54 -18.24 -16.63 2.32
N PHE A 55 -19.32 -17.19 2.86
CA PHE A 55 -19.43 -18.64 3.01
C PHE A 55 -19.35 -19.39 1.67
N GLY A 56 -19.91 -18.83 0.59
CA GLY A 56 -19.83 -19.44 -0.74
C GLY A 56 -18.40 -19.52 -1.28
N GLY A 57 -17.60 -18.47 -1.07
CA GLY A 57 -16.18 -18.47 -1.39
C GLY A 57 -15.39 -19.49 -0.57
N PHE A 58 -15.68 -19.61 0.73
CA PHE A 58 -15.12 -20.69 1.55
C PHE A 58 -15.51 -22.08 1.03
N GLU A 59 -16.79 -22.31 0.72
CA GLU A 59 -17.28 -23.60 0.22
C GLU A 59 -16.62 -23.99 -1.09
N GLN A 60 -16.46 -23.03 -2.00
CA GLN A 60 -15.73 -23.21 -3.25
C GLN A 60 -14.27 -23.59 -2.97
N LEU A 61 -13.59 -22.88 -2.08
CA LEU A 61 -12.20 -23.18 -1.71
C LEU A 61 -12.07 -24.57 -1.10
N ASN A 62 -12.94 -24.92 -0.15
CA ASN A 62 -12.98 -26.24 0.48
C ASN A 62 -13.24 -27.34 -0.55
N TYR A 63 -14.22 -27.15 -1.43
CA TYR A 63 -14.58 -28.10 -2.48
C TYR A 63 -13.43 -28.34 -3.46
N ILE A 64 -12.79 -27.28 -3.97
CA ILE A 64 -11.71 -27.42 -4.96
C ILE A 64 -10.49 -28.11 -4.33
N ILE A 65 -10.17 -27.81 -3.07
CA ILE A 65 -9.08 -28.50 -2.34
C ILE A 65 -9.42 -29.98 -2.14
N ASP A 66 -10.58 -30.29 -1.57
CA ASP A 66 -10.99 -31.67 -1.25
C ASP A 66 -11.14 -32.52 -2.52
N ASP A 67 -11.80 -31.99 -3.56
CA ASP A 67 -11.98 -32.66 -4.85
C ASP A 67 -10.64 -32.97 -5.53
N ARG A 68 -9.68 -32.04 -5.49
CA ARG A 68 -8.36 -32.29 -6.10
C ARG A 68 -7.60 -33.38 -5.36
N ILE A 69 -7.54 -33.31 -4.04
CA ILE A 69 -6.73 -34.21 -3.23
C ILE A 69 -7.30 -35.63 -3.29
N THR A 70 -8.63 -35.78 -3.20
CA THR A 70 -9.31 -37.07 -3.26
C THR A 70 -9.25 -37.74 -4.65
N LYS A 71 -9.20 -36.97 -5.73
CA LYS A 71 -9.05 -37.51 -7.10
C LYS A 71 -7.64 -37.97 -7.44
N GLN A 72 -6.62 -37.29 -6.90
CA GLN A 72 -5.23 -37.58 -7.25
C GLN A 72 -4.65 -38.75 -6.45
N ASN A 73 -5.03 -38.87 -5.17
CA ASN A 73 -4.44 -39.85 -4.26
C ASN A 73 -5.50 -40.38 -3.29
N GLN A 74 -5.24 -41.56 -2.73
CA GLN A 74 -6.02 -42.04 -1.59
C GLN A 74 -5.72 -41.12 -0.40
N SER A 75 -6.73 -40.37 0.04
CA SER A 75 -6.55 -39.32 1.02
C SER A 75 -7.73 -39.26 1.98
N VAL A 76 -7.44 -38.84 3.20
CA VAL A 76 -8.42 -38.65 4.26
C VAL A 76 -8.19 -37.30 4.91
N LEU A 77 -9.24 -36.47 4.96
CA LEU A 77 -9.25 -35.25 5.76
C LEU A 77 -9.25 -35.63 7.24
N VAL A 78 -8.14 -35.39 7.94
CA VAL A 78 -7.99 -35.68 9.37
C VAL A 78 -8.60 -34.57 10.21
N GLU A 79 -8.33 -33.33 9.84
CA GLU A 79 -8.74 -32.17 10.63
C GLU A 79 -9.00 -30.98 9.71
N PHE A 80 -10.11 -30.29 9.98
CA PHE A 80 -10.32 -28.95 9.49
C PHE A 80 -10.41 -28.00 10.68
N ARG A 81 -9.68 -26.89 10.61
CA ARG A 81 -9.79 -25.79 11.57
C ARG A 81 -10.11 -24.50 10.85
N ALA A 82 -11.08 -23.76 11.36
CA ALA A 82 -11.28 -22.36 11.00
C ALA A 82 -11.09 -21.49 12.24
N LYS A 83 -10.49 -20.31 12.08
CA LYS A 83 -10.43 -19.29 13.11
C LYS A 83 -10.81 -17.96 12.51
N LEU A 84 -11.85 -17.33 13.04
CA LEU A 84 -12.28 -15.97 12.68
C LEU A 84 -11.79 -14.98 13.73
N PHE A 85 -11.35 -13.81 13.28
CA PHE A 85 -10.98 -12.67 14.12
C PHE A 85 -11.98 -11.55 13.93
N PHE A 86 -12.25 -10.81 15.00
CA PHE A 86 -13.24 -9.74 15.02
C PHE A 86 -12.64 -8.40 15.45
N ASN A 87 -13.37 -7.32 15.17
CA ASN A 87 -12.98 -5.95 15.49
C ASN A 87 -12.90 -5.65 17.00
N ASP A 88 -13.49 -6.47 17.86
CA ASP A 88 -13.38 -6.38 19.32
C ASP A 88 -12.16 -7.10 19.89
N ASN A 89 -11.22 -7.53 19.03
CA ASN A 89 -10.08 -8.38 19.34
C ASN A 89 -10.46 -9.79 19.86
N SER A 90 -11.72 -10.20 19.76
CA SER A 90 -12.12 -11.58 20.02
C SER A 90 -11.80 -12.48 18.82
N SER A 91 -11.78 -13.79 19.07
CA SER A 91 -11.68 -14.78 18.00
C SER A 91 -12.55 -15.99 18.30
N LEU A 92 -13.05 -16.63 17.24
CA LEU A 92 -13.80 -17.87 17.32
C LEU A 92 -13.10 -18.94 16.51
N SER A 93 -12.94 -20.12 17.09
CA SER A 93 -12.32 -21.28 16.45
C SER A 93 -13.35 -22.38 16.24
N PHE A 94 -13.30 -23.03 15.08
CA PHE A 94 -14.18 -24.11 14.68
C PHE A 94 -13.36 -25.34 14.35
N SER A 95 -13.82 -26.50 14.80
CA SER A 95 -13.27 -27.80 14.44
C SER A 95 -14.28 -28.52 13.55
N GLY A 96 -13.92 -28.74 12.29
CA GLY A 96 -14.75 -29.38 11.27
C GLY A 96 -15.50 -28.42 10.36
N VAL A 97 -15.59 -28.79 9.08
CA VAL A 97 -16.17 -27.96 8.00
C VAL A 97 -17.63 -27.65 8.27
N LYS A 98 -18.42 -28.66 8.67
CA LYS A 98 -19.85 -28.52 8.96
C LYS A 98 -20.13 -27.54 10.11
N SER A 99 -19.32 -27.59 11.17
CA SER A 99 -19.44 -26.65 12.31
C SER A 99 -19.23 -25.21 11.88
N PHE A 100 -18.30 -24.97 10.96
CA PHE A 100 -18.07 -23.65 10.37
C PHE A 100 -19.21 -23.23 9.43
N GLN A 101 -19.73 -24.13 8.59
CA GLN A 101 -20.86 -23.82 7.68
C GLN A 101 -22.17 -23.51 8.42
N GLU A 102 -22.41 -24.15 9.56
CA GLU A 102 -23.60 -23.93 10.39
C GLU A 102 -23.49 -22.69 11.28
N TYR A 103 -22.32 -22.03 11.29
CA TYR A 103 -22.07 -20.86 12.12
C TYR A 103 -22.95 -19.67 11.73
N LYS A 104 -23.61 -19.09 12.73
CA LYS A 104 -24.37 -17.84 12.63
C LYS A 104 -24.04 -16.95 13.81
N GLU A 105 -23.30 -15.86 13.56
CA GLU A 105 -23.01 -14.85 14.59
C GLU A 105 -24.29 -14.08 14.94
N ARG A 106 -24.61 -13.99 16.23
CA ARG A 106 -25.75 -13.20 16.73
C ARG A 106 -25.34 -11.80 17.17
N ARG A 107 -24.06 -11.62 17.45
CA ARG A 107 -23.49 -10.32 17.88
C ARG A 107 -23.24 -9.43 16.67
N ASN A 108 -23.23 -8.12 16.90
CA ASN A 108 -22.89 -7.15 15.87
C ASN A 108 -21.35 -6.99 15.76
N LEU A 109 -20.66 -8.08 15.43
CA LEU A 109 -19.19 -8.13 15.30
C LEU A 109 -18.77 -8.13 13.84
N ILE A 110 -17.81 -7.29 13.48
CA ILE A 110 -17.23 -7.25 12.14
C ILE A 110 -16.07 -8.24 12.10
N CYS A 111 -16.09 -9.15 11.12
CA CYS A 111 -14.98 -10.08 10.93
C CYS A 111 -13.82 -9.36 10.24
N THR A 112 -12.68 -9.30 10.93
CA THR A 112 -11.47 -8.61 10.49
C THR A 112 -10.42 -9.57 9.93
N GLY A 113 -10.43 -10.85 10.31
CA GLY A 113 -9.46 -11.81 9.79
C GLY A 113 -9.98 -13.23 9.79
N PHE A 114 -9.31 -14.11 9.05
CA PHE A 114 -9.57 -15.54 9.09
C PHE A 114 -8.30 -16.36 8.92
N ILE A 115 -8.32 -17.60 9.44
CA ILE A 115 -7.37 -18.67 9.17
C ILE A 115 -8.17 -19.94 8.91
N PHE A 116 -8.00 -20.54 7.74
CA PHE A 116 -8.51 -21.86 7.40
C PHE A 116 -7.34 -22.81 7.28
N THR A 117 -7.43 -23.97 7.93
CA THR A 117 -6.40 -25.00 7.89
C THR A 117 -7.04 -26.35 7.63
N TRP A 118 -6.58 -27.01 6.57
CA TRP A 118 -6.90 -28.40 6.25
C TRP A 118 -5.69 -29.28 6.53
N VAL A 119 -5.92 -30.40 7.20
CA VAL A 119 -4.89 -31.41 7.47
C VAL A 119 -5.33 -32.72 6.85
N TYR A 120 -4.58 -33.19 5.87
CA TYR A 120 -4.84 -34.43 5.16
C TYR A 120 -3.77 -35.48 5.51
N LEU A 121 -4.16 -36.75 5.48
CA LEU A 121 -3.25 -37.87 5.30
C LEU A 121 -3.38 -38.32 3.85
N VAL A 122 -2.27 -38.28 3.12
CA VAL A 122 -2.22 -38.59 1.68
C VAL A 122 -1.29 -39.78 1.45
N GLU A 123 -1.82 -40.86 0.89
CA GLU A 123 -1.05 -42.01 0.44
C GLU A 123 -0.68 -41.83 -1.03
N PHE A 124 0.59 -41.50 -1.28
CA PHE A 124 1.12 -41.32 -2.63
C PHE A 124 1.41 -42.68 -3.28
N HIS A 125 1.26 -42.80 -4.60
CA HIS A 125 1.44 -44.08 -5.31
C HIS A 125 2.80 -44.76 -5.12
N ASP A 126 3.85 -43.99 -4.86
CA ASP A 126 5.23 -44.43 -4.64
C ASP A 126 5.53 -44.77 -3.17
N LYS A 127 4.59 -44.55 -2.25
CA LYS A 127 4.77 -44.73 -0.80
C LYS A 127 3.66 -45.58 -0.21
N LYS A 128 4.01 -46.49 0.69
CA LYS A 128 3.04 -47.37 1.37
C LYS A 128 2.40 -46.75 2.60
N VAL A 129 2.99 -45.66 3.10
CA VAL A 129 2.56 -45.02 4.35
C VAL A 129 1.98 -43.65 4.00
N PRO A 130 0.78 -43.31 4.50
CA PRO A 130 0.20 -42.00 4.28
C PRO A 130 1.02 -40.91 4.99
N GLU A 131 1.20 -39.79 4.30
CA GLU A 131 1.98 -38.65 4.79
C GLU A 131 1.07 -37.47 5.12
N LYS A 132 1.36 -36.78 6.23
CA LYS A 132 0.60 -35.62 6.67
C LYS A 132 0.90 -34.42 5.76
N GLN A 133 -0.15 -33.86 5.18
CA GLN A 133 -0.12 -32.61 4.43
C GLN A 133 -0.97 -31.56 5.13
N GLU A 134 -0.53 -30.30 5.14
CA GLU A 134 -1.26 -29.20 5.77
C GLU A 134 -1.37 -28.03 4.80
N ILE A 135 -2.60 -27.57 4.57
CA ILE A 135 -2.91 -26.43 3.70
C ILE A 135 -3.52 -25.36 4.59
N SER A 136 -2.95 -24.17 4.57
CA SER A 136 -3.45 -23.02 5.32
C SER A 136 -3.71 -21.85 4.40
N VAL A 137 -4.88 -21.23 4.51
CA VAL A 137 -5.25 -19.99 3.82
C VAL A 137 -5.70 -18.99 4.87
N PHE A 138 -5.11 -17.80 4.88
CA PHE A 138 -5.36 -16.82 5.93
C PHE A 138 -5.26 -15.39 5.45
N SER A 139 -6.02 -14.52 6.09
CA SER A 139 -5.85 -13.08 6.02
C SER A 139 -5.95 -12.53 7.44
N VAL A 140 -4.80 -12.25 8.03
CA VAL A 140 -4.69 -11.65 9.37
C VAL A 140 -3.79 -10.44 9.24
N GLU A 141 -4.17 -9.36 9.90
CA GLU A 141 -3.37 -8.14 9.91
C GLU A 141 -2.14 -8.35 10.79
N GLU A 142 -0.96 -8.02 10.26
CA GLU A 142 0.35 -8.32 10.85
C GLU A 142 0.61 -7.58 12.19
N GLY A 143 -0.35 -6.76 12.65
CA GLY A 143 -0.34 -6.08 13.95
C GLY A 143 -1.30 -6.65 15.00
N THR A 144 -2.10 -7.66 14.67
CA THR A 144 -3.00 -8.28 15.66
C THR A 144 -2.14 -9.09 16.65
N PRO A 145 -2.17 -8.83 17.96
CA PRO A 145 -1.32 -9.49 18.94
C PRO A 145 -1.81 -10.92 19.20
N SER A 146 -1.66 -11.79 18.20
CA SER A 146 -1.92 -13.21 18.34
C SER A 146 -0.63 -13.98 18.10
N SER A 147 -0.15 -14.60 19.18
CA SER A 147 0.98 -15.54 19.26
C SER A 147 2.39 -14.92 19.42
N ALA A 148 2.66 -14.41 20.62
CA ALA A 148 3.77 -14.85 21.49
C ALA A 148 5.13 -15.25 20.86
N LYS A 149 5.63 -14.59 19.82
CA LYS A 149 7.01 -14.76 19.36
C LYS A 149 7.70 -13.43 19.12
N SER A 150 8.73 -13.25 19.94
CA SER A 150 9.88 -12.36 19.76
C SER A 150 9.64 -10.89 20.08
N GLU A 151 9.92 -10.54 21.34
CA GLU A 151 10.25 -9.21 21.83
C GLU A 151 11.55 -8.68 21.19
N SER A 152 11.67 -8.65 19.86
CA SER A 152 12.73 -7.86 19.24
C SER A 152 12.30 -6.40 19.31
N LYS A 153 12.75 -5.76 20.39
CA LYS A 153 12.68 -4.34 20.73
C LYS A 153 13.35 -3.50 19.63
N LYS A 154 12.76 -3.43 18.43
CA LYS A 154 13.24 -2.54 17.37
C LYS A 154 12.79 -1.13 17.69
N GLU A 155 13.78 -0.28 17.90
CA GLU A 155 13.68 1.15 18.12
C GLU A 155 12.69 1.77 17.12
N LYS A 156 11.68 2.44 17.65
CA LYS A 156 10.72 3.22 16.88
C LYS A 156 11.47 4.42 16.30
N SER A 157 11.90 4.27 15.05
CA SER A 157 12.50 5.34 14.24
C SER A 157 11.54 6.54 14.15
N ILE A 158 12.12 7.73 14.26
CA ILE A 158 11.46 9.05 14.12
C ILE A 158 10.72 9.21 12.78
N SER A 159 10.97 8.33 11.80
CA SER A 159 10.17 8.22 10.57
C SER A 159 8.70 7.88 10.80
N GLN A 160 8.30 7.39 11.98
CA GLN A 160 6.88 7.15 12.33
C GLN A 160 6.10 8.45 12.64
N ILE A 161 6.77 9.58 12.87
CA ILE A 161 6.10 10.87 13.19
C ILE A 161 5.56 11.56 11.92
N PHE A 162 6.12 11.24 10.75
CA PHE A 162 5.64 11.68 9.43
C PHE A 162 5.02 10.52 8.61
N ASP A 163 4.63 9.44 9.26
CA ASP A 163 3.82 8.41 8.61
C ASP A 163 2.38 8.93 8.57
N VAL A 164 2.11 9.79 7.58
CA VAL A 164 0.82 10.44 7.34
C VAL A 164 -0.20 9.39 6.84
N GLY A 165 -0.50 8.34 7.61
CA GLY A 165 -1.60 7.40 7.34
C GLY A 165 -1.68 6.81 5.92
N PHE A 166 -0.57 6.77 5.20
CA PHE A 166 -0.50 6.29 3.81
C PHE A 166 -0.12 4.80 3.73
N ALA A 167 0.43 4.22 4.79
CA ALA A 167 0.71 2.80 4.89
C ALA A 167 -0.54 1.97 5.27
N ASP A 168 -1.69 2.24 4.65
CA ASP A 168 -2.75 1.22 4.59
C ASP A 168 -2.18 0.07 3.76
N GLN A 169 -1.65 -0.95 4.43
CA GLN A 169 -1.11 -2.13 3.76
C GLN A 169 -2.19 -2.68 2.81
N ILE A 170 -1.81 -2.90 1.55
CA ILE A 170 -2.72 -3.48 0.57
C ILE A 170 -3.23 -4.79 1.15
N PRO A 171 -4.56 -5.01 1.23
CA PRO A 171 -5.10 -6.25 1.76
C PRO A 171 -4.51 -7.44 1.02
N LYS A 172 -4.09 -8.46 1.76
CA LYS A 172 -3.51 -9.68 1.20
C LYS A 172 -4.22 -10.92 1.75
N ILE A 173 -4.39 -11.92 0.90
CA ILE A 173 -4.72 -13.29 1.30
C ILE A 173 -3.46 -14.12 1.10
N SER A 174 -2.96 -14.69 2.18
CA SER A 174 -1.78 -15.54 2.17
C SER A 174 -2.18 -17.01 2.21
N TYR A 175 -1.35 -17.87 1.64
CA TYR A 175 -1.48 -19.31 1.75
C TYR A 175 -0.12 -19.95 2.07
N SER A 176 -0.16 -21.07 2.79
CA SER A 176 1.00 -21.88 3.16
C SER A 176 0.63 -23.35 3.04
N ILE A 177 1.38 -24.10 2.24
CA ILE A 177 1.18 -25.53 2.03
C ILE A 177 2.41 -26.24 2.54
N ARG A 178 2.26 -26.96 3.64
CA ARG A 178 3.31 -27.81 4.20
C ARG A 178 3.13 -29.21 3.64
N CYS A 179 4.14 -29.65 2.91
CA CYS A 179 4.08 -30.91 2.21
C CYS A 179 5.40 -31.69 2.27
N THR A 180 5.30 -33.00 2.12
CA THR A 180 6.45 -33.91 1.97
C THR A 180 6.84 -34.10 0.51
N ASN A 181 5.89 -33.96 -0.42
CA ASN A 181 6.11 -34.01 -1.87
C ASN A 181 6.01 -32.60 -2.47
N GLN A 182 7.14 -32.05 -2.91
CA GLN A 182 7.23 -30.69 -3.45
C GLN A 182 6.37 -30.49 -4.71
N GLY A 183 6.37 -31.47 -5.63
CA GLY A 183 5.59 -31.39 -6.87
C GLY A 183 4.09 -31.29 -6.60
N TRP A 184 3.60 -32.09 -5.66
CA TRP A 184 2.22 -32.01 -5.17
C TRP A 184 1.94 -30.65 -4.51
N GLY A 185 2.85 -30.16 -3.65
CA GLY A 185 2.70 -28.88 -2.98
C GLY A 185 2.59 -27.70 -3.94
N ILE A 186 3.42 -27.65 -4.99
CA ILE A 186 3.38 -26.62 -6.04
C ILE A 186 2.03 -26.65 -6.76
N GLU A 187 1.53 -27.84 -7.09
CA GLU A 187 0.28 -28.00 -7.81
C GLU A 187 -0.93 -27.51 -7.01
N ILE A 188 -1.04 -27.93 -5.74
CA ILE A 188 -2.07 -27.45 -4.81
C ILE A 188 -1.93 -25.94 -4.61
N SER A 189 -0.70 -25.41 -4.58
CA SER A 189 -0.48 -23.97 -4.42
C SER A 189 -1.05 -23.15 -5.56
N GLU A 190 -0.88 -23.60 -6.80
CA GLU A 190 -1.40 -22.90 -7.97
C GLU A 190 -2.93 -23.02 -8.05
N LEU A 191 -3.50 -24.15 -7.63
CA LEU A 191 -4.94 -24.33 -7.50
C LEU A 191 -5.55 -23.39 -6.45
N VAL A 192 -4.97 -23.34 -5.25
CA VAL A 192 -5.40 -22.44 -4.16
C VAL A 192 -5.25 -20.99 -4.60
N ARG A 193 -4.12 -20.64 -5.20
CA ARG A 193 -3.86 -19.31 -5.74
C ARG A 193 -4.90 -18.89 -6.78
N ASN A 194 -5.25 -19.77 -7.72
CA ASN A 194 -6.24 -19.46 -8.75
C ASN A 194 -7.66 -19.33 -8.19
N CYS A 195 -8.01 -20.11 -7.17
CA CYS A 195 -9.27 -19.93 -6.44
C CYS A 195 -9.30 -18.57 -5.71
N ILE A 196 -8.22 -18.23 -4.99
CA ILE A 196 -8.11 -16.94 -4.27
C ILE A 196 -8.16 -15.75 -5.23
N LYS A 197 -7.53 -15.84 -6.41
CA LYS A 197 -7.63 -14.78 -7.45
C LYS A 197 -9.09 -14.49 -7.82
N GLY A 198 -9.97 -15.48 -7.78
CA GLY A 198 -11.41 -15.30 -8.02
C GLY A 198 -12.13 -14.49 -6.95
N PHE A 199 -11.61 -14.47 -5.71
CA PHE A 199 -12.15 -13.67 -4.60
C PHE A 199 -11.62 -12.22 -4.61
N VAL A 200 -10.46 -12.01 -5.23
CA VAL A 200 -9.85 -10.69 -5.35
C VAL A 200 -10.52 -9.95 -6.50
N LYS A 201 -11.15 -8.82 -6.19
CA LYS A 201 -11.81 -7.98 -7.19
C LYS A 201 -10.76 -7.18 -7.95
N THR A 202 -10.19 -7.80 -8.99
CA THR A 202 -9.18 -7.19 -9.86
C THR A 202 -9.75 -6.13 -10.80
N ASP A 203 -11.07 -6.05 -10.94
CA ASP A 203 -11.76 -5.26 -11.98
C ASP A 203 -11.97 -3.78 -11.62
N VAL A 204 -10.93 -3.14 -11.07
CA VAL A 204 -10.78 -1.70 -11.25
C VAL A 204 -9.89 -1.50 -12.47
N PRO A 205 -10.43 -1.24 -13.69
CA PRO A 205 -9.67 -1.14 -14.95
C PRO A 205 -8.56 -0.08 -14.94
N PHE A 206 -8.48 0.71 -13.86
CA PHE A 206 -7.47 1.74 -13.65
C PHE A 206 -6.57 1.47 -12.44
N ALA A 207 -6.59 0.31 -11.78
CA ALA A 207 -5.71 0.06 -10.63
C ALA A 207 -4.22 0.17 -10.99
N GLY A 208 -3.80 -0.42 -12.11
CA GLY A 208 -2.43 -0.29 -12.62
C GLY A 208 -2.07 1.15 -13.00
N PHE A 209 -3.01 1.87 -13.64
CA PHE A 209 -2.82 3.29 -13.96
C PHE A 209 -2.71 4.15 -12.70
N ARG A 210 -3.57 3.94 -11.70
CA ARG A 210 -3.55 4.67 -10.43
C ARG A 210 -2.27 4.42 -9.65
N ARG A 211 -1.80 3.18 -9.58
CA ARG A 211 -0.51 2.84 -8.96
C ARG A 211 0.63 3.58 -9.64
N LYS A 212 0.69 3.53 -10.97
CA LYS A 212 1.70 4.25 -11.75
C LYS A 212 1.60 5.77 -11.57
N VAL A 213 0.39 6.32 -11.46
CA VAL A 213 0.15 7.74 -11.19
C VAL A 213 0.61 8.11 -9.78
N ILE A 214 0.37 7.28 -8.77
CA ILE A 214 0.89 7.49 -7.40
C ILE A 214 2.41 7.45 -7.39
N GLU A 215 3.03 6.44 -8.03
CA GLU A 215 4.48 6.32 -8.16
C GLU A 215 5.08 7.58 -8.84
N ILE A 216 4.45 8.08 -9.91
CA ILE A 216 4.85 9.34 -10.56
C ILE A 216 4.63 10.55 -9.63
N LEU A 217 3.51 10.61 -8.92
CA LEU A 217 3.18 11.71 -8.01
C LEU A 217 4.09 11.78 -6.79
N GLU A 218 4.69 10.68 -6.35
CA GLU A 218 5.67 10.70 -5.25
C GLU A 218 6.98 11.39 -5.68
N GLU A 219 7.39 11.25 -6.94
CA GLU A 219 8.64 11.84 -7.45
C GLU A 219 8.47 13.27 -8.01
N PHE A 220 7.25 13.64 -8.42
CA PHE A 220 6.98 14.91 -9.10
C PHE A 220 7.03 16.20 -8.25
N PRO A 221 6.60 16.24 -6.96
CA PRO A 221 6.45 17.52 -6.25
C PRO A 221 7.78 18.22 -5.98
N LEU A 222 8.86 17.47 -5.72
CA LEU A 222 10.19 18.06 -5.54
C LEU A 222 10.74 18.62 -6.85
N SER A 223 10.65 17.86 -7.95
CA SER A 223 11.18 18.30 -9.25
C SER A 223 10.43 19.52 -9.80
N PHE A 224 9.11 19.58 -9.64
CA PHE A 224 8.31 20.74 -10.01
C PHE A 224 8.65 21.97 -9.14
N PHE A 225 8.88 21.79 -7.84
CA PHE A 225 9.30 22.87 -6.94
C PHE A 225 10.67 23.45 -7.37
N TYR A 226 11.63 22.60 -7.70
CA TYR A 226 12.94 23.06 -8.19
C TYR A 226 12.85 23.79 -9.53
N LEU A 227 12.00 23.33 -10.45
CA LEU A 227 11.74 24.01 -11.72
C LEU A 227 11.15 25.42 -11.49
N LEU A 228 10.18 25.53 -10.59
CA LEU A 228 9.50 26.79 -10.29
C LEU A 228 10.45 27.78 -9.61
N LEU A 229 11.30 27.29 -8.70
CA LEU A 229 12.39 28.08 -8.11
C LEU A 229 13.38 28.57 -9.18
N PHE A 230 13.76 27.70 -10.11
CA PHE A 230 14.70 28.01 -11.19
C PHE A 230 14.17 29.06 -12.17
N LEU A 231 12.86 29.09 -12.45
CA LEU A 231 12.26 30.09 -13.35
C LEU A 231 12.11 31.47 -12.70
N VAL A 232 12.03 31.54 -11.38
CA VAL A 232 11.86 32.81 -10.64
C VAL A 232 13.19 33.56 -10.51
N LEU A 233 14.30 32.85 -10.28
CA LEU A 233 15.60 33.47 -10.02
C LEU A 233 16.08 34.42 -11.14
N PRO A 234 15.95 34.10 -12.45
CA PRO A 234 16.36 34.99 -13.53
C PRO A 234 15.49 36.24 -13.66
N PHE A 235 14.20 36.15 -13.30
CA PHE A 235 13.28 37.29 -13.36
C PHE A 235 13.60 38.34 -12.29
N ILE A 236 14.12 37.92 -11.14
CA ILE A 236 14.61 38.83 -10.09
C ILE A 236 15.87 39.58 -10.57
N ASP A 237 16.74 38.91 -11.33
CA ASP A 237 18.04 39.47 -11.74
C ASP A 237 17.93 40.35 -13.01
N SER A 238 16.96 40.08 -13.90
CA SER A 238 16.91 40.69 -15.24
C SER A 238 16.31 42.10 -15.31
N LYS A 239 15.53 42.55 -14.33
CA LYS A 239 14.62 43.71 -14.54
C LYS A 239 15.21 45.07 -14.16
N ASP A 240 16.14 45.14 -13.22
CA ASP A 240 16.54 46.43 -12.64
C ASP A 240 17.75 47.10 -13.30
N ASN A 241 18.55 46.39 -14.11
CA ASN A 241 19.81 46.94 -14.61
C ASN A 241 19.81 47.39 -16.09
N SER A 242 18.81 47.02 -16.89
CA SER A 242 18.94 47.12 -18.35
C SER A 242 18.40 48.44 -18.94
N THR A 243 17.17 48.83 -18.65
CA THR A 243 16.48 49.90 -19.41
C THR A 243 16.96 51.31 -19.12
N SER A 244 17.24 51.65 -17.86
CA SER A 244 17.78 52.98 -17.50
C SER A 244 19.20 53.17 -18.02
N CYS A 245 20.02 52.12 -18.01
CA CYS A 245 21.41 52.18 -18.47
C CYS A 245 21.49 52.17 -20.01
N LEU A 246 20.59 51.43 -20.70
CA LEU A 246 20.48 51.45 -22.18
C LEU A 246 20.04 52.81 -22.73
N ASN A 247 19.01 53.44 -22.17
CA ASN A 247 18.53 54.76 -22.62
C ASN A 247 19.58 55.87 -22.43
N LEU A 248 20.43 55.74 -21.42
CA LEU A 248 21.54 56.66 -21.15
C LEU A 248 22.77 56.33 -22.02
N SER A 249 23.01 55.06 -22.35
CA SER A 249 24.04 54.62 -23.29
C SER A 249 23.81 55.19 -24.70
N ASP A 250 22.57 55.20 -25.19
CA ASP A 250 22.26 55.77 -26.50
C ASP A 250 22.59 57.27 -26.56
N LYS A 251 22.43 58.00 -25.45
CA LYS A 251 22.77 59.41 -25.33
C LYS A 251 24.26 59.69 -25.20
N ILE A 252 25.08 58.73 -24.74
CA ILE A 252 26.54 58.86 -24.69
C ILE A 252 27.10 59.10 -26.10
N SER A 253 26.55 58.40 -27.10
CA SER A 253 27.02 58.53 -28.49
C SER A 253 26.81 59.95 -29.05
N GLN A 254 25.72 60.61 -28.67
CA GLN A 254 25.43 62.00 -29.04
C GLN A 254 26.32 62.98 -28.27
N PHE A 255 26.58 62.73 -26.98
CA PHE A 255 27.39 63.61 -26.12
C PHE A 255 28.89 63.61 -26.44
N LEU A 256 29.39 62.55 -27.09
CA LEU A 256 30.78 62.45 -27.54
C LEU A 256 31.05 63.28 -28.81
N GLY A 257 30.03 63.55 -29.64
CA GLY A 257 30.17 64.27 -30.90
C GLY A 257 30.14 65.80 -30.79
N ASP A 258 29.49 66.34 -29.76
CA ASP A 258 29.31 67.78 -29.62
C ASP A 258 30.44 68.47 -28.83
N ASN A 259 30.74 69.72 -29.20
CA ASN A 259 31.70 70.64 -28.55
C ASN A 259 31.19 71.15 -27.19
N ILE A 260 30.73 70.24 -26.34
CA ILE A 260 30.22 70.52 -25.00
C ILE A 260 31.39 70.72 -24.04
N SER A 261 31.20 71.60 -23.05
CA SER A 261 32.23 71.90 -22.05
C SER A 261 32.58 70.67 -21.22
N VAL A 262 33.85 70.56 -20.81
CA VAL A 262 34.35 69.39 -20.05
C VAL A 262 33.58 69.19 -18.73
N GLY A 263 33.14 70.27 -18.09
CA GLY A 263 32.38 70.20 -16.84
C GLY A 263 31.03 69.48 -17.01
N GLU A 264 30.30 69.77 -18.08
CA GLU A 264 29.01 69.12 -18.37
C GLU A 264 29.20 67.64 -18.74
N LYS A 265 30.33 67.26 -19.36
CA LYS A 265 30.66 65.85 -19.62
C LYS A 265 30.92 65.08 -18.32
N VAL A 266 31.60 65.70 -17.35
CA VAL A 266 31.86 65.09 -16.04
C VAL A 266 30.57 64.95 -15.23
N ASP A 267 29.72 65.97 -15.20
CA ASP A 267 28.41 65.90 -14.52
C ASP A 267 27.49 64.86 -15.15
N PHE A 268 27.53 64.71 -16.48
CA PHE A 268 26.80 63.65 -17.18
C PHE A 268 27.34 62.27 -16.80
N LEU A 269 28.67 62.07 -16.76
CA LEU A 269 29.27 60.81 -16.34
C LEU A 269 28.94 60.46 -14.88
N ILE A 270 28.92 61.45 -13.98
CA ILE A 270 28.53 61.24 -12.57
C ILE A 270 27.04 60.86 -12.48
N LYS A 271 26.16 61.54 -13.25
CA LYS A 271 24.74 61.16 -13.32
C LYS A 271 24.55 59.78 -13.96
N PHE A 272 25.33 59.42 -14.97
CA PHE A 272 25.32 58.11 -15.60
C PHE A 272 25.73 57.01 -14.62
N VAL A 273 26.87 57.20 -13.95
CA VAL A 273 27.37 56.24 -12.95
C VAL A 273 26.39 56.10 -11.80
N ASN A 274 25.82 57.19 -11.29
CA ASN A 274 24.85 57.14 -10.20
C ASN A 274 23.50 56.55 -10.63
N ALA A 275 23.08 56.76 -11.89
CA ALA A 275 21.85 56.17 -12.44
C ALA A 275 21.99 54.68 -12.76
N CYS A 276 23.22 54.21 -13.01
CA CYS A 276 23.53 52.78 -13.17
C CYS A 276 24.11 52.14 -11.89
N ASP A 277 24.14 52.85 -10.75
CA ASP A 277 24.53 52.28 -9.46
C ASP A 277 23.29 51.63 -8.81
N PRO A 278 23.23 50.28 -8.69
CA PRO A 278 22.07 49.55 -8.22
C PRO A 278 21.62 49.91 -6.79
N LYS A 279 22.44 50.65 -6.04
CA LYS A 279 22.20 50.95 -4.61
C LYS A 279 21.23 52.11 -4.34
N THR A 280 20.80 52.88 -5.33
CA THR A 280 19.97 54.08 -5.10
C THR A 280 18.47 53.90 -5.44
N SER A 281 18.06 52.73 -5.94
CA SER A 281 16.67 52.38 -6.30
C SER A 281 15.86 51.71 -5.17
N GLU A 282 16.31 51.79 -3.91
CA GLU A 282 15.89 50.83 -2.87
C GLU A 282 14.43 50.92 -2.37
N THR A 283 13.62 51.92 -2.75
CA THR A 283 12.32 52.14 -2.09
C THR A 283 11.06 51.83 -2.90
N LYS A 284 11.11 51.78 -4.24
CA LYS A 284 9.94 51.41 -5.06
C LYS A 284 9.93 49.96 -5.52
N ASP A 285 11.10 49.32 -5.61
CA ASP A 285 11.20 47.94 -6.11
C ASP A 285 10.85 46.88 -5.04
N SER A 286 10.92 47.26 -3.76
CA SER A 286 10.58 46.36 -2.64
C SER A 286 9.13 45.87 -2.66
N ILE A 287 8.16 46.70 -3.08
CA ILE A 287 6.73 46.33 -3.14
C ILE A 287 6.48 45.26 -4.22
N ASN A 288 7.14 45.39 -5.37
CA ASN A 288 7.01 44.42 -6.46
C ASN A 288 7.62 43.05 -6.08
N PHE A 289 8.71 43.06 -5.31
CA PHE A 289 9.38 41.84 -4.85
C PHE A 289 8.51 41.02 -3.87
N PHE A 290 7.91 41.66 -2.86
CA PHE A 290 7.02 40.96 -1.92
C PHE A 290 5.75 40.44 -2.60
N PHE A 291 5.23 41.17 -3.60
CA PHE A 291 4.08 40.70 -4.39
C PHE A 291 4.43 39.46 -5.22
N LEU A 292 5.61 39.43 -5.85
CA LEU A 292 6.11 38.28 -6.60
C LEU A 292 6.27 37.05 -5.69
N ILE A 293 6.91 37.21 -4.53
CA ILE A 293 7.06 36.15 -3.53
C ILE A 293 5.69 35.65 -3.07
N GLY A 294 4.74 36.55 -2.83
CA GLY A 294 3.36 36.21 -2.48
C GLY A 294 2.70 35.32 -3.54
N ILE A 295 2.82 35.69 -4.82
CA ILE A 295 2.28 34.88 -5.93
C ILE A 295 2.93 33.49 -5.96
N ILE A 296 4.26 33.41 -5.88
CA ILE A 296 4.98 32.14 -5.92
C ILE A 296 4.58 31.25 -4.74
N PHE A 297 4.51 31.81 -3.54
CA PHE A 297 4.08 31.08 -2.34
C PHE A 297 2.65 30.55 -2.50
N THR A 298 1.71 31.38 -2.99
CA THR A 298 0.32 30.93 -3.22
C THR A 298 0.23 29.82 -4.27
N LEU A 299 1.05 29.87 -5.34
CA LEU A 299 1.13 28.80 -6.34
C LEU A 299 1.67 27.49 -5.75
N ILE A 300 2.68 27.56 -4.89
CA ILE A 300 3.23 26.39 -4.20
C ILE A 300 2.18 25.77 -3.26
N VAL A 301 1.51 26.60 -2.46
CA VAL A 301 0.46 26.11 -1.55
C VAL A 301 -0.69 25.50 -2.35
N LEU A 302 -1.12 26.14 -3.44
CA LEU A 302 -2.21 25.62 -4.27
C LEU A 302 -1.85 24.30 -4.94
N THR A 303 -0.63 24.15 -5.48
CA THR A 303 -0.18 22.89 -6.10
C THR A 303 -0.07 21.77 -5.06
N PHE A 304 0.44 22.06 -3.86
CA PHE A 304 0.49 21.09 -2.77
C PHE A 304 -0.89 20.63 -2.31
N VAL A 305 -1.82 21.57 -2.11
CA VAL A 305 -3.22 21.27 -1.73
C VAL A 305 -3.91 20.45 -2.84
N LEU A 306 -3.70 20.82 -4.10
CA LEU A 306 -4.26 20.08 -5.25
C LEU A 306 -3.70 18.65 -5.29
N LEU A 307 -2.40 18.47 -5.09
CA LEU A 307 -1.74 17.17 -5.04
C LEU A 307 -2.35 16.29 -3.93
N MET A 308 -2.49 16.84 -2.72
CA MET A 308 -3.10 16.15 -1.59
C MET A 308 -4.55 15.76 -1.87
N LEU A 309 -5.33 16.64 -2.51
CA LEU A 309 -6.71 16.32 -2.92
C LEU A 309 -6.75 15.22 -3.99
N ILE A 310 -5.83 15.25 -4.96
CA ILE A 310 -5.72 14.22 -6.00
C ILE A 310 -5.35 12.87 -5.37
N ILE A 311 -4.36 12.81 -4.48
CA ILE A 311 -3.97 11.59 -3.77
C ILE A 311 -5.16 11.05 -2.96
N TRP A 312 -5.85 11.93 -2.22
CA TRP A 312 -7.03 11.57 -1.44
C TRP A 312 -8.17 11.01 -2.30
N LEU A 313 -8.34 11.53 -3.52
CA LEU A 313 -9.31 11.07 -4.51
C LEU A 313 -8.93 9.74 -5.16
N ILE A 314 -7.63 9.51 -5.36
CA ILE A 314 -7.11 8.33 -6.04
C ILE A 314 -7.03 7.11 -5.12
N LYS A 315 -6.96 7.32 -3.79
CA LYS A 315 -6.79 6.27 -2.77
C LYS A 315 -7.65 5.05 -3.14
N LEU A 316 -6.95 3.97 -3.50
CA LEU A 316 -7.58 2.76 -3.99
C LEU A 316 -8.51 2.21 -2.91
N PRO A 317 -9.60 1.53 -3.29
CA PRO A 317 -10.37 0.78 -2.32
C PRO A 317 -9.45 -0.27 -1.69
N THR A 318 -9.07 -0.08 -0.43
CA THR A 318 -8.31 -1.02 0.39
C THR A 318 -9.25 -1.86 1.25
N TYR A 319 -10.42 -2.22 0.71
CA TYR A 319 -11.38 -2.98 1.51
C TYR A 319 -11.00 -4.46 1.56
N ARG A 320 -11.21 -5.03 2.74
CA ARG A 320 -11.23 -6.46 3.02
C ARG A 320 -12.60 -6.74 3.62
N PHE A 321 -13.46 -7.41 2.87
CA PHE A 321 -14.78 -7.80 3.38
C PHE A 321 -14.83 -9.30 3.64
N LEU A 322 -14.92 -9.65 4.92
CA LEU A 322 -15.12 -11.02 5.38
C LEU A 322 -16.58 -11.17 5.79
N LEU A 323 -17.40 -11.68 4.89
CA LEU A 323 -18.86 -11.74 5.00
C LEU A 323 -19.34 -12.98 5.75
N PHE A 324 -18.70 -13.29 6.86
CA PHE A 324 -19.10 -14.37 7.76
C PHE A 324 -20.11 -13.91 8.82
N THR A 325 -20.46 -12.62 8.83
CA THR A 325 -21.41 -12.02 9.78
C THR A 325 -22.31 -11.01 9.07
N GLU A 326 -23.55 -10.83 9.56
CA GLU A 326 -24.46 -9.80 9.04
C GLU A 326 -23.90 -8.37 9.24
N ALA A 327 -23.08 -8.16 10.28
CA ALA A 327 -22.47 -6.86 10.55
C ALA A 327 -21.43 -6.51 9.47
N SER A 328 -20.59 -7.48 9.07
CA SER A 328 -19.66 -7.32 7.95
C SER A 328 -20.38 -7.00 6.63
N GLU A 329 -21.52 -7.64 6.37
CA GLU A 329 -22.34 -7.35 5.18
C GLU A 329 -22.90 -5.93 5.19
N LYS A 330 -23.43 -5.48 6.33
CA LYS A 330 -23.91 -4.10 6.51
C LYS A 330 -22.77 -3.09 6.33
N GLU A 331 -21.58 -3.39 6.84
CA GLU A 331 -20.40 -2.53 6.68
C GLU A 331 -19.98 -2.43 5.21
N ARG A 332 -19.94 -3.55 4.49
CA ARG A 332 -19.70 -3.60 3.04
C ARG A 332 -20.68 -2.70 2.30
N ASP A 333 -21.97 -2.85 2.57
CA ASP A 333 -23.01 -2.09 1.88
C ASP A 333 -22.93 -0.59 2.21
N GLN A 334 -22.65 -0.24 3.46
CA GLN A 334 -22.42 1.15 3.87
C GLN A 334 -21.18 1.75 3.22
N TYR A 335 -20.11 0.95 3.06
CA TYR A 335 -18.91 1.36 2.36
C TYR A 335 -19.21 1.65 0.89
N PHE A 336 -19.86 0.73 0.17
CA PHE A 336 -20.18 0.94 -1.25
C PHE A 336 -21.20 2.07 -1.46
N ARG A 337 -22.14 2.31 -0.54
CA ARG A 337 -23.01 3.51 -0.58
C ARG A 337 -22.22 4.80 -0.44
N ARG A 338 -21.23 4.84 0.47
CA ARG A 338 -20.32 5.99 0.62
C ARG A 338 -19.44 6.19 -0.61
N VAL A 339 -18.89 5.11 -1.17
CA VAL A 339 -18.02 5.15 -2.35
C VAL A 339 -18.79 5.50 -3.63
N SER A 340 -20.00 4.99 -3.82
CA SER A 340 -20.81 5.34 -5.00
C SER A 340 -21.19 6.82 -5.01
N SER A 341 -21.46 7.41 -3.83
CA SER A 341 -21.62 8.86 -3.70
C SER A 341 -20.35 9.63 -4.10
N ARG A 342 -19.15 9.08 -3.87
CA ARG A 342 -17.89 9.69 -4.33
C ARG A 342 -17.71 9.65 -5.84
N ARG A 343 -18.41 8.79 -6.58
CA ARG A 343 -18.36 8.80 -8.05
C ARG A 343 -18.88 10.13 -8.60
N ASN A 344 -19.95 10.66 -8.00
CA ASN A 344 -20.47 11.98 -8.36
C ASN A 344 -19.47 13.08 -7.98
N PHE A 345 -18.82 12.96 -6.81
CA PHE A 345 -17.76 13.87 -6.40
C PHE A 345 -16.57 13.87 -7.38
N TRP A 346 -16.17 12.71 -7.90
CA TRP A 346 -15.09 12.64 -8.90
C TRP A 346 -15.45 13.38 -10.19
N TRP A 347 -16.67 13.23 -10.70
CA TRP A 347 -17.13 14.00 -11.86
C TRP A 347 -17.17 15.51 -11.58
N ILE A 348 -17.61 15.91 -10.38
CA ILE A 348 -17.58 17.31 -9.95
C ILE A 348 -16.14 17.83 -9.96
N VAL A 349 -15.17 17.07 -9.44
CA VAL A 349 -13.76 17.48 -9.42
C VAL A 349 -13.17 17.58 -10.83
N VAL A 350 -13.47 16.62 -11.72
CA VAL A 350 -13.01 16.66 -13.11
C VAL A 350 -13.57 17.89 -13.83
N VAL A 351 -14.87 18.15 -13.69
CA VAL A 351 -15.53 19.32 -14.30
C VAL A 351 -14.99 20.62 -13.71
N ALA A 352 -14.85 20.71 -12.38
CA ALA A 352 -14.28 21.88 -11.71
C ALA A 352 -12.82 22.12 -12.15
N GLY A 353 -12.01 21.07 -12.22
CA GLY A 353 -10.62 21.14 -12.69
C GLY A 353 -10.53 21.61 -14.14
N PHE A 354 -11.42 21.14 -15.02
CA PHE A 354 -11.52 21.63 -16.40
C PHE A 354 -11.91 23.11 -16.46
N ILE A 355 -12.92 23.55 -15.69
CA ILE A 355 -13.34 24.96 -15.61
C ILE A 355 -12.21 25.84 -15.10
N VAL A 356 -11.52 25.43 -14.04
CA VAL A 356 -10.37 26.15 -13.48
C VAL A 356 -9.24 26.23 -14.51
N GLY A 357 -8.95 25.15 -15.22
CA GLY A 357 -7.92 25.13 -16.27
C GLY A 357 -8.22 26.09 -17.42
N VAL A 358 -9.45 26.09 -17.94
CA VAL A 358 -9.88 27.02 -18.99
C VAL A 358 -9.85 28.47 -18.50
N SER A 359 -10.35 28.72 -17.28
CA SER A 359 -10.35 30.07 -16.68
C SER A 359 -8.93 30.60 -16.47
N ALA A 360 -8.02 29.76 -16.00
CA ALA A 360 -6.61 30.11 -15.82
C ALA A 360 -5.93 30.41 -17.16
N SER A 361 -6.26 29.66 -18.21
CA SER A 361 -5.75 29.93 -19.57
C SER A 361 -6.21 31.29 -20.09
N ILE A 362 -7.50 31.60 -19.99
CA ILE A 362 -8.06 32.89 -20.42
C ILE A 362 -7.44 34.04 -19.62
N PHE A 363 -7.37 33.90 -18.29
CA PHE A 363 -6.76 34.90 -17.43
C PHE A 363 -5.28 35.14 -17.77
N SER A 364 -4.52 34.07 -18.03
CA SER A 364 -3.12 34.16 -18.45
C SER A 364 -2.97 34.93 -19.77
N SER A 365 -3.83 34.69 -20.76
CA SER A 365 -3.83 35.44 -22.01
C SER A 365 -4.09 36.93 -21.82
N TYR A 366 -5.10 37.31 -21.02
CA TYR A 366 -5.37 38.72 -20.70
C TYR A 366 -4.25 39.37 -19.91
N LEU A 367 -3.65 38.64 -18.96
CA LEU A 367 -2.55 39.14 -18.15
C LEU A 367 -1.29 39.38 -19.01
N LEU A 368 -1.00 38.51 -19.98
CA LEU A 368 0.08 38.68 -20.94
C LEU A 368 -0.16 39.88 -21.86
N GLU A 369 -1.38 40.06 -22.37
CA GLU A 369 -1.73 41.22 -23.20
C GLU A 369 -1.61 42.53 -22.41
N TRP A 370 -2.11 42.55 -21.17
CA TRP A 370 -2.01 43.71 -20.29
C TRP A 370 -0.55 44.06 -19.95
N LEU A 371 0.28 43.06 -19.65
CA LEU A 371 1.72 43.26 -19.46
C LEU A 371 2.36 43.79 -20.75
N GLY A 372 2.03 43.24 -21.91
CA GLY A 372 2.52 43.70 -23.21
C GLY A 372 2.24 45.18 -23.45
N ASN A 373 1.03 45.65 -23.13
CA ASN A 373 0.65 47.06 -23.27
C ASN A 373 1.33 48.01 -22.26
N ILE A 374 1.88 47.48 -21.17
CA ILE A 374 2.65 48.29 -20.19
C ILE A 374 4.11 48.42 -20.62
N PHE A 375 4.65 47.42 -21.33
CA PHE A 375 6.03 47.41 -21.78
C PHE A 375 6.24 47.94 -23.20
N SER A 376 5.21 47.93 -24.04
CA SER A 376 5.18 48.66 -25.31
C SER A 376 4.93 50.14 -25.09
#